data_AF-F4N524-F1
#
_entry.id   AF-F4N524-F1
#
_cell.length_a   1.000
_cell.length_b   1.000
_cell.length_c   1.000
_cell.angle_alpha   90.00
_cell.angle_beta   90.00
_cell.angle_gamma   90.00
#
_symmetry.space_group_name_H-M   'P 1'
#
loop_
_entity.id
_entity.type
_entity.pdbx_description
1 polymer ?
#
loop_
_entity_poly.entity_id
_entity_poly.type
_entity_poly.pdbx_seq_one_letter_code
_entity_poly.pdbx_strand_id
1 'polypeptide(L)'
;MLGRKLLNWINSKGLQVEILGEFDDAALMKAFAIYNNAIFVAPTLYAADTYGKDDEIVEIGRLDNVQEEYYVIFAERMIQHPAVQRVCNKDFSVLFSG
;
A
#
# COMPACT_ATOMS: atom_id res chain seq x y z
N MET A 1 8.13 4.98 6.00
CA MET A 1 7.83 3.58 5.63
C MET A 1 6.51 3.17 6.25
N LEU A 2 5.62 2.54 5.46
CA LEU A 2 4.25 2.19 5.85
C LEU A 2 4.19 1.28 7.08
N GLY A 3 5.07 0.27 7.17
CA GLY A 3 5.13 -0.65 8.31
C GLY A 3 5.23 0.07 9.67
N ARG A 4 6.05 1.13 9.76
CA ARG A 4 6.14 1.93 10.99
C ARG A 4 4.85 2.71 11.29
N LYS A 5 4.17 3.26 10.28
CA LYS A 5 2.88 3.94 10.47
C LYS A 5 1.82 2.94 10.98
N LEU A 6 1.82 1.71 10.45
CA LEU A 6 0.92 0.64 10.86
C LEU A 6 1.19 0.17 12.30
N LEU A 7 2.45 -0.09 12.66
CA LEU A 7 2.83 -0.48 14.02
C LEU A 7 2.44 0.58 15.05
N ASN A 8 2.67 1.86 14.72
CA ASN A 8 2.23 2.97 15.57
C ASN A 8 0.70 2.98 15.72
N TRP A 9 -0.04 2.74 14.64
CA TRP A 9 -1.50 2.68 14.68
C TRP A 9 -1.99 1.52 15.56
N ILE A 10 -1.45 0.31 15.38
CA ILE A 10 -1.74 -0.89 16.20
C ILE A 10 -1.53 -0.57 17.68
N ASN A 11 -0.36 -0.02 18.02
CA ASN A 11 -0.01 0.36 19.39
C ASN A 11 -0.95 1.44 19.94
N SER A 12 -1.30 2.45 19.14
CA SER A 12 -2.21 3.53 19.55
C SER A 12 -3.63 3.05 19.87
N LYS A 13 -4.04 1.93 19.27
CA LYS A 13 -5.34 1.28 19.51
C LYS A 13 -5.29 0.28 20.66
N GLY A 14 -4.12 0.02 21.25
CA GLY A 14 -3.92 -0.99 22.29
C GLY A 14 -4.18 -2.41 21.79
N LEU A 15 -4.06 -2.65 20.48
CA LEU A 15 -4.29 -3.96 19.87
C LEU A 15 -3.08 -4.87 20.15
N GLN A 16 -3.36 -6.08 20.63
CA GLN A 16 -2.36 -7.14 20.70
C GLN A 16 -2.45 -7.97 19.44
N VAL A 17 -1.40 -7.93 18.62
CA VAL A 17 -1.30 -8.67 17.36
C VAL A 17 -0.06 -9.54 17.38
N GLU A 18 -0.15 -10.70 16.75
CA GLU A 18 1.01 -11.53 16.44
C GLU A 18 1.49 -11.21 15.02
N ILE A 19 2.73 -10.73 14.89
CA ILE A 19 3.32 -10.41 13.60
C ILE A 19 3.94 -11.68 13.02
N LEU A 20 3.26 -12.29 12.06
CA LEU A 20 3.74 -13.52 11.39
C LEU A 20 4.86 -13.26 10.36
N GLY A 21 4.97 -12.02 9.85
CA GLY A 21 6.02 -11.64 8.92
C GLY A 21 5.95 -10.18 8.48
N GLU A 22 7.09 -9.65 8.03
CA GLU A 22 7.21 -8.35 7.35
C GLU A 22 7.72 -8.59 5.93
N PHE A 23 7.09 -7.94 4.95
CA PHE A 23 7.31 -8.21 3.54
C PHE A 23 7.48 -6.90 2.78
N ASP A 24 8.46 -6.86 1.89
CA ASP A 24 8.65 -5.76 0.94
C ASP A 24 7.81 -5.94 -0.35
N ASP A 25 7.35 -7.17 -0.63
CA ASP A 25 6.55 -7.52 -1.81
C ASP A 25 5.11 -7.88 -1.42
N ALA A 26 4.14 -7.16 -2.00
CA ALA A 26 2.72 -7.30 -1.69
C ALA A 26 2.12 -8.63 -2.18
N ALA A 27 2.60 -9.17 -3.30
CA ALA A 27 2.11 -10.44 -3.84
C ALA A 27 2.57 -11.61 -2.96
N LEU A 28 3.82 -11.57 -2.47
CA LEU A 28 4.34 -12.54 -1.53
C LEU A 28 3.60 -12.49 -0.18
N MET A 29 3.36 -11.28 0.35
CA MET A 29 2.57 -11.10 1.57
C MET A 29 1.16 -11.68 1.42
N LYS A 30 0.49 -11.40 0.29
CA LYS A 30 -0.84 -11.93 -0.02
C LYS A 30 -0.84 -13.47 -0.07
N ALA A 31 0.09 -14.07 -0.82
CA ALA A 31 0.19 -15.53 -0.93
C ALA A 31 0.48 -16.19 0.43
N PHE A 32 1.36 -15.59 1.23
CA PHE A 32 1.65 -16.06 2.58
C PHE A 32 0.42 -15.97 3.49
N ALA A 33 -0.33 -14.87 3.41
CA ALA A 33 -1.53 -14.65 4.20
C ALA A 33 -2.64 -15.66 3.86
N ILE A 34 -2.87 -15.94 2.58
CA ILE A 34 -3.81 -16.97 2.12
C ILE A 34 -3.40 -18.35 2.67
N TYR A 35 -2.14 -18.74 2.50
CA TYR A 35 -1.66 -20.04 2.94
C TYR A 35 -1.76 -20.26 4.47
N ASN A 36 -1.59 -19.19 5.26
CA ASN A 36 -1.63 -19.24 6.72
C ASN A 36 -2.97 -18.79 7.32
N ASN A 37 -3.98 -18.50 6.50
CA ASN A 37 -5.26 -17.91 6.92
C ASN A 37 -5.06 -16.68 7.85
N ALA A 38 -4.19 -15.76 7.43
CA ALA A 38 -3.75 -14.60 8.20
C ALA A 38 -4.32 -13.28 7.66
N ILE A 39 -4.31 -12.26 8.52
CA ILE A 39 -4.68 -10.88 8.16
C ILE A 39 -3.47 -10.19 7.53
N PHE A 40 -3.68 -9.50 6.42
CA PHE A 40 -2.68 -8.64 5.80
C PHE A 40 -3.28 -7.27 5.49
N VAL A 41 -2.41 -6.28 5.26
CA VAL A 41 -2.81 -4.91 4.90
C VAL A 41 -2.60 -4.72 3.40
N ALA A 42 -3.57 -4.13 2.72
CA ALA A 42 -3.47 -3.75 1.31
C ALA A 42 -3.92 -2.30 1.11
N PRO A 43 -3.27 -1.54 0.20
CA PRO A 43 -3.76 -0.23 -0.21
C PRO A 43 -5.17 -0.32 -0.82
N THR A 44 -6.04 0.63 -0.46
CA THR A 44 -7.44 0.69 -0.94
C THR A 44 -7.52 0.74 -2.47
N LEU A 45 -6.54 1.35 -3.12
CA LEU A 45 -6.42 1.37 -4.58
C LEU A 45 -6.47 -0.02 -5.22
N TYR A 46 -5.90 -1.02 -4.55
CA TYR A 46 -5.86 -2.40 -5.06
C TYR A 46 -7.05 -3.24 -4.59
N ALA A 47 -8.00 -2.69 -3.83
CA ALA A 47 -9.09 -3.47 -3.25
C ALA A 47 -9.94 -4.18 -4.33
N ALA A 48 -10.22 -3.49 -5.44
CA ALA A 48 -10.99 -4.06 -6.56
C ALA A 48 -10.28 -5.25 -7.23
N ASP A 49 -8.94 -5.19 -7.36
CA ASP A 49 -8.16 -6.27 -7.97
C ASP A 49 -7.76 -7.36 -6.97
N THR A 50 -7.70 -7.04 -5.67
CA THR A 50 -7.20 -7.94 -4.62
C THR A 50 -8.31 -8.81 -4.03
N TYR A 51 -9.49 -8.23 -3.77
CA TYR A 51 -10.64 -8.92 -3.16
C TYR A 51 -11.75 -9.22 -4.18
N GLY A 52 -11.80 -8.50 -5.31
CA GLY A 52 -12.90 -8.64 -6.27
C GLY A 52 -12.82 -9.87 -7.18
N LYS A 53 -11.72 -10.62 -7.14
CA LYS A 53 -11.46 -11.78 -8.03
C LYS A 53 -11.20 -13.09 -7.29
N ASP A 54 -10.73 -13.02 -6.05
CA ASP A 54 -10.39 -14.20 -5.25
C ASP A 54 -11.41 -14.37 -4.13
N ASP A 55 -12.29 -15.38 -4.25
CA ASP A 55 -13.35 -15.68 -3.28
C ASP A 55 -12.83 -16.01 -1.86
N GLU A 56 -11.52 -16.23 -1.72
CA GLU A 56 -10.86 -16.58 -0.45
C GLU A 56 -10.53 -15.36 0.42
N ILE A 57 -10.74 -14.13 -0.07
CA ILE A 57 -10.32 -12.92 0.64
C ILE A 57 -11.49 -11.98 0.87
N VAL A 58 -11.68 -11.61 2.14
CA VAL A 58 -12.71 -10.67 2.57
C VAL A 58 -12.09 -9.44 3.21
N GLU A 59 -12.63 -8.27 2.88
CA GLU A 59 -12.27 -7.02 3.53
C GLU A 59 -12.86 -7.01 4.96
N ILE A 60 -12.01 -6.86 5.97
CA ILE A 60 -12.43 -6.80 7.38
C ILE A 60 -12.51 -5.37 7.94
N GLY A 61 -11.94 -4.39 7.24
CA GLY A 61 -11.97 -2.98 7.64
C GLY A 61 -10.97 -2.11 6.87
N ARG A 62 -11.14 -0.79 6.98
CA ARG A 62 -10.27 0.24 6.38
C ARG A 62 -9.64 1.13 7.43
N LEU A 63 -8.45 1.64 7.10
CA LEU A 63 -7.69 2.55 7.95
C LEU A 63 -7.64 3.94 7.32
N ASP A 64 -8.47 4.87 7.77
CA ASP A 64 -8.50 6.23 7.20
C ASP A 64 -7.26 7.07 7.57
N ASN A 65 -6.66 6.75 8.72
CA ASN A 65 -5.56 7.52 9.32
C ASN A 65 -4.17 6.96 9.02
N VAL A 66 -4.07 5.87 8.24
CA VAL A 66 -2.80 5.27 7.84
C VAL A 66 -2.71 5.32 6.32
N GLN A 67 -1.91 6.26 5.83
CA GLN A 67 -1.77 6.51 4.39
C GLN A 67 -0.34 6.22 3.92
N GLU A 68 -0.27 5.59 2.75
CA GLU A 68 0.96 5.44 1.98
C GLU A 68 1.15 6.65 1.06
N GLU A 69 2.40 7.11 0.94
CA GLU A 69 2.76 8.28 0.15
C GLU A 69 3.65 7.84 -1.00
N TYR A 70 3.33 8.29 -2.20
CA TYR A 70 4.10 8.01 -3.41
C TYR A 70 4.76 9.29 -3.89
N TYR A 71 6.07 9.20 -4.18
CA TYR A 71 6.88 10.34 -4.58
C TYR A 71 7.51 10.07 -5.95
N VAL A 72 7.44 11.06 -6.84
CA VAL A 72 8.24 11.09 -8.07
C VAL A 72 9.48 11.94 -7.79
N ILE A 73 10.65 11.31 -7.74
CA ILE A 73 11.91 11.96 -7.38
C ILE A 73 12.85 11.95 -8.59
N PHE A 74 13.46 13.10 -8.87
CA PHE A 74 14.41 13.28 -9.97
C PHE A 74 15.54 14.21 -9.53
N ALA A 75 16.72 14.01 -10.14
CA ALA A 75 17.83 14.93 -9.97
C ALA A 75 17.55 16.23 -10.75
N GLU A 76 17.85 17.39 -10.15
CA GLU A 76 17.56 18.71 -10.72
C GLU A 76 18.09 18.88 -12.16
N ARG A 77 19.32 18.43 -12.42
CA ARG A 77 19.94 18.46 -13.76
C ARG A 77 19.16 17.69 -14.85
N MET A 78 18.34 16.72 -14.45
CA MET A 78 17.55 15.88 -15.37
C MET A 78 16.20 16.51 -15.73
N ILE A 79 15.74 17.52 -14.97
CA ILE A 79 14.44 18.17 -15.18
C ILE A 79 14.35 18.81 -16.57
N GLN A 80 15.47 19.23 -17.16
CA GLN A 80 15.47 19.83 -18.51
C GLN A 80 15.15 18.83 -19.62
N HIS A 81 15.26 17.52 -19.35
CA HIS A 81 14.95 16.52 -20.36
C HIS A 81 13.43 16.46 -20.61
N PRO A 82 12.94 16.61 -21.86
CA PRO A 82 11.51 16.67 -22.15
C PRO A 82 10.69 15.49 -21.63
N ALA A 83 11.29 14.29 -21.58
CA ALA A 83 10.62 13.11 -21.01
C ALA A 83 10.39 13.23 -19.50
N VAL A 84 11.34 13.80 -18.75
CA VAL A 84 11.22 13.99 -17.30
C VAL A 84 10.16 15.06 -17.02
N GLN A 85 10.17 16.16 -17.76
CA GLN A 85 9.14 17.20 -17.64
C GLN A 85 7.72 16.67 -17.83
N ARG A 86 7.52 15.76 -18.80
CA ARG A 86 6.21 15.14 -19.03
C ARG A 86 5.74 14.31 -17.84
N VAL A 87 6.64 13.58 -17.17
CA VAL A 87 6.30 12.82 -15.96
C VAL A 87 6.02 13.78 -14.80
N CYS A 88 6.82 14.84 -14.64
CA CYS A 88 6.63 15.83 -13.58
C CYS A 88 5.29 16.57 -13.67
N ASN A 89 4.88 16.89 -14.90
CA ASN A 89 3.65 17.63 -15.18
C ASN A 89 2.44 16.70 -15.38
N LYS A 90 2.60 15.39 -15.20
CA LYS A 90 1.51 14.44 -15.32
C LYS A 90 0.61 14.56 -14.09
N ASP A 91 -0.69 14.67 -14.32
CA ASP A 91 -1.67 14.50 -13.26
C ASP A 91 -1.79 13.01 -12.90
N PHE A 92 -1.43 12.69 -11.66
CA PHE A 92 -1.52 11.35 -11.08
C PHE A 92 -2.76 11.18 -10.19
N SER A 93 -3.60 12.22 -10.02
CA SER A 93 -4.76 12.18 -9.11
C SER A 93 -5.71 11.02 -9.41
N VAL A 94 -5.83 10.65 -10.69
CA VAL A 94 -6.64 9.48 -11.14
C VAL A 94 -6.13 8.15 -10.57
N LEU A 95 -4.84 8.03 -10.25
CA LEU A 95 -4.30 6.83 -9.61
C LEU A 95 -4.68 6.74 -8.12
N PHE A 96 -5.21 7.80 -7.52
CA PHE A 96 -5.52 7.88 -6.09
C PHE A 96 -6.99 8.19 -5.81
N SER A 97 -7.86 8.07 -6.81
CA SER A 97 -9.30 8.35 -6.69
C SER A 97 -10.12 7.18 -6.11
N GLY A 98 -9.46 6.18 -5.52
CA GLY A 98 -10.05 4.96 -4.96
C GLY A 98 -10.30 5.03 -3.45
#